data_AF-A0A7W1W195-F1
#
_entry.id   AF-A0A7W1W195-F1
#
_cell.length_a   1.000
_cell.length_b   1.000
_cell.length_c   1.000
_cell.angle_alpha   90.00
_cell.angle_beta   90.00
_cell.angle_gamma   90.00
#
_symmetry.space_group_name_H-M   'P 1'
#
loop_
_entity.id
_entity.type
_entity.pdbx_description
1 polymer ?
#
loop_
_entity_poly.entity_id
_entity_poly.type
_entity_poly.pdbx_seq_one_letter_code
_entity_poly.pdbx_strand_id
1 'polypeptide(L)'
;NGSIPCNLGDTPIEDPVYGVDKNTLHKTVPYLDSSIDIMAVGNLPNELPRDASRYFGEQLLKHIFEDLVGAGSPVIDRATMVRNGIITGPFKYLEEYGRG
;
A
#
# COMPACT_ATOMS: atom_id res chain seq x y z
N ASN A 1 11.20 7.58 -9.75
CA ASN A 1 10.37 8.81 -9.73
C ASN A 1 9.47 8.82 -8.51
N GLY A 2 10.05 8.99 -7.31
CA GLY A 2 9.30 9.27 -6.09
C GLY A 2 9.25 10.77 -5.81
N SER A 3 8.42 11.19 -4.85
CA SER A 3 8.33 12.58 -4.39
C SER A 3 9.57 13.05 -3.63
N ILE A 4 10.44 12.11 -3.23
CA ILE A 4 11.72 12.38 -2.57
C ILE A 4 12.85 12.22 -3.61
N PRO A 5 13.58 13.29 -3.99
CA PRO A 5 14.57 13.26 -5.07
C PRO A 5 15.73 12.29 -4.86
N CYS A 6 16.09 11.99 -3.61
CA CYS A 6 17.11 10.99 -3.28
C CYS A 6 16.56 9.55 -3.20
N ASN A 7 15.26 9.32 -3.41
CA ASN A 7 14.75 7.97 -3.57
C ASN A 7 14.96 7.50 -5.02
N LEU A 8 15.97 6.65 -5.20
CA LEU A 8 16.40 6.11 -6.48
C LEU A 8 15.82 4.70 -6.75
N GLY A 9 14.77 4.30 -6.04
CA GLY A 9 14.03 3.05 -6.25
C GLY A 9 13.89 2.23 -4.98
N ASP A 10 13.17 1.12 -5.11
CA ASP A 10 12.81 0.25 -3.99
C ASP A 10 13.96 -0.69 -3.60
N THR A 11 13.93 -1.13 -2.35
CA THR A 11 14.85 -2.15 -1.81
C THR A 11 14.12 -3.42 -1.40
N PRO A 12 14.74 -4.59 -1.60
CA PRO A 12 14.27 -5.85 -1.03
C PRO A 12 14.42 -5.83 0.50
N ILE A 13 13.72 -6.73 1.21
CA ILE A 13 13.82 -6.81 2.68
C ILE A 13 15.16 -7.38 3.13
N GLU A 14 15.75 -8.25 2.32
CA GLU A 14 17.02 -8.91 2.57
C GLU A 14 18.20 -7.94 2.55
N ASP A 15 18.06 -6.84 1.79
CA ASP A 15 19.03 -5.74 1.71
C ASP A 15 18.29 -4.40 1.73
N PRO A 16 17.80 -3.97 2.92
CA PRO A 16 16.78 -2.94 3.03
C PRO A 16 17.32 -1.52 2.86
N VAL A 17 18.64 -1.33 2.83
CA VAL A 17 19.28 -0.01 2.86
C VAL A 17 20.26 0.14 1.71
N TYR A 18 20.16 1.25 0.97
CA TYR A 18 21.19 1.68 0.02
C TYR A 18 21.64 3.11 0.34
N GLY A 19 22.88 3.43 -0.02
CA GLY A 19 23.40 4.79 0.09
C GLY A 19 23.08 5.60 -1.17
N VAL A 20 22.96 6.91 -1.01
CA VAL A 20 22.94 7.88 -2.11
C VAL A 20 24.04 8.91 -1.88
N ASP A 21 25.00 8.98 -2.79
CA ASP A 21 26.11 9.93 -2.67
C ASP A 21 25.60 11.38 -2.80
N LYS A 22 26.02 12.23 -1.86
CA LYS A 22 25.51 13.61 -1.71
C LYS A 22 25.86 14.52 -2.88
N ASN A 23 26.93 14.22 -3.61
CA ASN A 23 27.43 15.07 -4.69
C ASN A 23 26.93 14.61 -6.07
N THR A 24 26.93 13.28 -6.28
CA THR A 24 26.59 12.68 -7.58
C THR A 24 25.13 12.25 -7.69
N LEU A 25 24.42 12.13 -6.56
CA LEU A 25 23.04 11.63 -6.49
C LEU A 25 22.88 10.21 -7.09
N HIS A 26 23.94 9.41 -7.07
CA HIS A 26 23.92 8.03 -7.51
C HIS A 26 23.83 7.07 -6.33
N LYS A 27 23.27 5.88 -6.58
CA LYS A 27 23.28 4.79 -5.60
C LYS A 27 24.71 4.37 -5.29
N THR A 28 24.97 4.12 -4.02
CA THR A 28 26.23 3.61 -3.48
C THR A 28 25.94 2.61 -2.37
N VAL A 29 26.98 1.99 -1.83
CA VAL A 29 26.87 1.15 -0.62
C VAL A 29 26.43 2.02 0.57
N PRO A 30 25.61 1.49 1.49
CA PRO A 30 25.18 2.23 2.67
C PRO A 30 26.33 2.50 3.65
N TYR A 31 26.10 3.38 4.61
CA TYR A 31 26.98 3.66 5.75
C TYR A 31 28.31 4.36 5.40
N LEU A 32 28.33 5.15 4.33
CA LEU A 32 29.47 6.01 4.00
C LEU A 32 29.24 7.43 4.49
N ASP A 33 30.29 8.11 4.95
CA ASP A 33 30.21 9.51 5.38
C ASP A 33 29.74 10.45 4.25
N SER A 34 30.07 10.09 2.99
CA SER A 34 29.66 10.84 1.80
C SER A 34 28.25 10.51 1.31
N SER A 35 27.57 9.51 1.88
CA SER A 35 26.24 9.08 1.46
C SER A 35 25.13 9.47 2.44
N ILE A 36 23.90 9.40 1.95
CA ILE A 36 22.66 9.39 2.72
C ILE A 36 22.08 7.99 2.59
N ASP A 37 21.78 7.35 3.71
CA ASP A 37 21.20 6.00 3.71
C ASP A 37 19.69 6.08 3.54
N ILE A 38 19.16 5.32 2.59
CA ILE A 38 17.76 5.26 2.22
C ILE A 38 17.25 3.85 2.43
N MET A 39 16.17 3.72 3.21
CA MET A 39 15.39 2.50 3.34
C MET A 39 14.04 2.69 2.64
N ALA A 40 13.88 2.06 1.48
CA ALA A 40 12.70 2.18 0.62
C ALA A 40 12.06 0.80 0.38
N VAL A 41 11.75 0.11 1.47
CA VAL A 41 11.14 -1.23 1.45
C VAL A 41 9.64 -1.11 1.17
N GLY A 42 9.22 -1.52 -0.02
CA GLY A 42 7.83 -1.34 -0.50
C GLY A 42 6.78 -2.25 0.16
N ASN A 43 7.19 -3.31 0.85
CA ASN A 43 6.30 -4.36 1.40
C ASN A 43 6.24 -4.37 2.95
N LEU A 44 6.65 -3.29 3.62
CA LEU A 44 6.80 -3.23 5.08
C LEU A 44 5.55 -3.64 5.92
N PRO A 45 4.28 -3.39 5.51
CA PRO A 45 3.12 -3.88 6.27
C PRO A 45 3.07 -5.40 6.44
N ASN A 46 3.66 -6.15 5.50
CA ASN A 46 3.70 -7.62 5.54
C ASN A 46 4.73 -8.16 6.55
N GLU A 47 5.63 -7.31 7.06
CA GLU A 47 6.69 -7.69 8.01
C GLU A 47 6.24 -7.61 9.48
N LEU A 48 5.16 -6.84 9.76
CA LEU A 48 4.42 -6.91 11.02
C LEU A 48 2.99 -7.41 10.78
N PRO A 49 2.83 -8.61 10.18
CA PRO A 49 1.54 -9.06 9.68
C PRO A 49 0.52 -9.19 10.81
N ARG A 50 0.97 -9.51 12.02
CA ARG A 50 0.12 -9.62 13.20
C ARG A 50 -0.41 -8.27 13.67
N ASP A 51 0.45 -7.25 13.75
CA ASP A 51 0.05 -5.92 14.21
C ASP A 51 -0.77 -5.17 13.14
N ALA A 52 -0.38 -5.29 11.87
CA ALA A 52 -1.17 -4.77 10.75
C ALA A 52 -2.57 -5.41 10.70
N SER A 53 -2.65 -6.75 10.84
CA SER A 53 -3.94 -7.46 10.87
C SER A 53 -4.80 -7.10 12.07
N ARG A 54 -4.19 -6.97 13.26
CA ARG A 54 -4.89 -6.53 14.48
C ARG A 54 -5.44 -5.12 14.33
N TYR A 55 -4.60 -4.18 13.89
CA TYR A 55 -5.01 -2.79 13.71
C TYR A 55 -6.10 -2.67 12.64
N PHE A 56 -5.93 -3.33 11.48
CA PHE A 56 -6.96 -3.38 10.45
C PHE A 56 -8.28 -3.95 10.99
N GLY A 57 -8.22 -5.06 11.74
CA GLY A 57 -9.39 -5.67 12.36
C GLY A 57 -10.10 -4.74 13.35
N GLU A 58 -9.35 -4.04 14.21
CA GLU A 58 -9.90 -3.04 15.14
C GLU A 58 -10.61 -1.89 14.39
N GLN A 59 -10.02 -1.37 13.32
CA GLN A 59 -10.64 -0.32 12.51
C GLN A 59 -11.90 -0.83 11.79
N LEU A 60 -11.85 -2.05 11.22
CA LEU A 60 -12.98 -2.67 10.56
C LEU A 60 -14.15 -2.89 11.53
N LEU A 61 -13.87 -3.43 12.72
CA LEU A 61 -14.87 -3.65 13.76
C LEU A 61 -15.51 -2.33 14.22
N LYS A 62 -14.68 -1.33 14.48
CA LYS A 62 -15.15 -0.05 15.03
C LYS A 62 -15.97 0.78 14.04
N HIS A 63 -15.61 0.75 12.76
CA HIS A 63 -16.13 1.71 11.78
C HIS A 63 -17.02 1.11 10.71
N ILE A 64 -16.94 -0.20 10.46
CA ILE A 64 -17.58 -0.84 9.30
C ILE A 64 -18.51 -1.97 9.72
N PHE A 65 -18.25 -2.64 10.85
CA PHE A 65 -18.95 -3.88 11.20
C PHE A 65 -20.46 -3.70 11.38
N GLU A 66 -20.91 -2.66 12.07
CA GLU A 66 -22.34 -2.38 12.24
C GLU A 66 -23.05 -2.14 10.90
N ASP A 67 -22.43 -1.35 10.02
CA ASP A 67 -22.94 -1.09 8.67
C ASP A 67 -22.99 -2.36 7.82
N LEU A 68 -22.05 -3.28 8.03
CA LEU A 68 -21.95 -4.53 7.27
C LEU A 68 -23.04 -5.54 7.66
N VAL A 69 -23.36 -5.66 8.96
CA VAL A 69 -24.38 -6.61 9.46
C VAL A 69 -25.78 -6.02 9.56
N GLY A 70 -25.88 -4.69 9.56
CA GLY A 70 -27.14 -3.95 9.63
C GLY A 70 -27.80 -3.76 8.25
N ALA A 71 -28.45 -2.61 8.08
CA ALA A 71 -29.19 -2.28 6.85
C ALA A 71 -28.29 -1.78 5.70
N GLY A 72 -26.96 -1.88 5.83
CA GLY A 72 -25.99 -1.26 4.92
C GLY A 72 -25.76 0.22 5.23
N SER A 73 -24.80 0.81 4.52
CA SER A 73 -24.53 2.24 4.59
C SER A 73 -24.02 2.78 3.25
N PRO A 74 -24.05 4.11 3.03
CA PRO A 74 -23.47 4.71 1.83
C PRO A 74 -21.98 4.38 1.65
N VAL A 75 -21.26 4.08 2.74
CA VAL A 75 -19.86 3.63 2.67
C VAL A 75 -19.78 2.25 2.03
N ILE A 76 -20.61 1.31 2.49
CA ILE A 76 -20.70 -0.04 1.92
C ILE A 76 -21.12 0.02 0.46
N ASP A 77 -22.09 0.86 0.11
CA ASP A 77 -22.55 0.98 -1.29
C ASP A 77 -21.45 1.50 -2.23
N ARG A 78 -20.66 2.49 -1.79
CA ARG A 78 -19.51 2.99 -2.57
C ARG A 78 -18.36 1.99 -2.62
N ALA A 79 -18.18 1.18 -1.58
CA ALA A 79 -17.16 0.14 -1.53
C ALA A 79 -17.56 -1.14 -2.29
N THR A 80 -18.85 -1.35 -2.57
CA THR A 80 -19.35 -2.55 -3.25
C THR A 80 -19.06 -2.48 -4.74
N MET A 81 -18.03 -3.20 -5.20
CA MET A 81 -17.69 -3.28 -6.63
C MET A 81 -18.63 -4.18 -7.43
N VAL A 82 -19.12 -5.27 -6.84
CA VAL A 82 -20.00 -6.25 -7.49
C VAL A 82 -21.19 -6.53 -6.58
N ARG A 83 -22.40 -6.52 -7.16
CA ARG A 83 -23.63 -6.90 -6.47
C ARG A 83 -24.39 -7.89 -7.33
N ASN A 84 -24.68 -9.07 -6.79
CA ASN A 84 -25.40 -10.14 -7.49
C ASN A 84 -24.77 -10.51 -8.85
N GLY A 85 -23.44 -10.58 -8.90
CA GLY A 85 -22.71 -10.92 -10.13
C GLY A 85 -22.61 -9.78 -11.16
N ILE A 86 -23.11 -8.59 -10.85
CA ILE A 86 -23.07 -7.43 -11.74
C ILE A 86 -22.16 -6.36 -11.14
N ILE A 87 -21.24 -5.84 -11.95
CA ILE A 87 -20.37 -4.73 -11.56
C ILE A 87 -21.21 -3.47 -11.37
N THR A 88 -20.98 -2.77 -10.25
CA THR A 88 -21.76 -1.58 -9.89
C THR A 88 -21.31 -0.35 -10.71
N GLY A 89 -22.19 0.65 -10.79
CA GLY A 89 -22.01 1.85 -11.64
C GLY A 89 -20.61 2.49 -11.60
N PRO A 90 -20.06 2.81 -10.41
CA PRO A 90 -18.75 3.43 -10.29
C PRO A 90 -17.58 2.59 -10.84
N PHE A 91 -17.76 1.27 -10.89
CA PHE A 91 -16.73 0.31 -11.29
C PHE A 91 -16.97 -0.26 -12.69
N LYS A 92 -17.93 0.25 -13.47
CA LYS A 92 -18.25 -0.24 -14.81
C LYS A 92 -17.06 -0.35 -15.75
N TYR A 93 -16.05 0.52 -15.58
CA TYR A 93 -14.80 0.45 -16.35
C TYR A 93 -14.02 -0.88 -16.16
N LEU A 94 -14.35 -1.67 -15.13
CA LEU A 94 -13.79 -2.99 -14.86
C LEU A 94 -14.55 -4.13 -15.55
N GLU A 95 -15.71 -3.88 -16.19
CA GLU A 95 -16.51 -4.94 -16.82
C GLU A 95 -15.74 -5.73 -17.88
N GLU A 96 -14.89 -5.06 -18.66
CA GLU A 96 -14.09 -5.72 -19.70
C GLU A 96 -13.00 -6.62 -19.10
N TYR A 97 -12.40 -6.23 -17.97
CA TYR A 97 -11.40 -7.04 -17.26
C TYR A 97 -11.99 -8.33 -16.66
N GLY A 98 -13.26 -8.29 -16.27
CA GLY A 98 -13.94 -9.44 -15.65
C GLY A 98 -14.50 -10.48 -16.64
N ARG A 99 -14.47 -10.21 -17.95
CA ARG A 99 -14.97 -11.10 -19.02
C ARG A 99 -13.88 -11.96 -19.68
N GLY A 100 -12.69 -12.04 -19.06
CA GLY A 100 -11.58 -12.90 -19.49
C GLY A 100 -11.93 -14.38 -19.47
#